data_AF-A0AAE5CNT4-F1
#
_entry.id   AF-A0AAE5CNT4-F1
#
_cell.length_a   1.000
_cell.length_b   1.000
_cell.length_c   1.000
_cell.angle_alpha   90.00
_cell.angle_beta   90.00
_cell.angle_gamma   90.00
#
_symmetry.space_group_name_H-M   'P 1'
#
loop_
_entity.id
_entity.type
_entity.pdbx_description
1 polymer ?
#
loop_
_entity_poly.entity_id
_entity_poly.type
_entity_poly.pdbx_seq_one_letter_code
_entity_poly.pdbx_strand_id
1 'polypeptide(L)' 'MRIAGEAGGIWYHGSDKVFSVVREGSTITQWRELAEAFSHQPTVLSYDDHGKIEHNGTK' A
#
# COMPACT_ATOMS: atom_id res chain seq x y z
N MET A 1 0.61 1.29 14.10
CA MET A 1 0.30 1.88 12.78
C MET A 1 1.31 2.98 12.46
N ARG A 2 2.06 2.88 11.36
CA ARG A 2 2.99 3.92 10.91
C ARG A 2 2.21 4.95 10.10
N ILE A 3 2.17 6.19 10.57
CA ILE A 3 1.29 7.25 10.03
C ILE A 3 2.05 8.48 9.50
N ALA A 4 3.37 8.53 9.70
CA ALA A 4 4.16 9.69 9.30
C ALA A 4 4.57 9.58 7.82
N GLY A 5 3.90 10.37 6.99
CA GLY A 5 4.38 10.72 5.66
C GLY A 5 5.24 12.00 5.70
N GLU A 6 6.22 12.09 4.81
CA GLU A 6 7.06 13.27 4.62
C GLU A 6 6.52 14.14 3.48
N ALA A 7 6.44 15.45 3.70
CA ALA A 7 6.07 16.40 2.66
C ALA A 7 7.09 16.33 1.50
N GLY A 8 6.61 16.06 0.29
CA GLY A 8 7.46 15.90 -0.89
C GLY A 8 8.04 14.49 -1.11
N GLY A 9 7.77 13.52 -0.23
CA GLY A 9 8.18 12.13 -0.41
C GLY A 9 7.45 11.40 -1.55
N ILE A 10 7.99 10.26 -1.96
CA ILE A 10 7.42 9.40 -3.02
C ILE A 10 6.14 8.73 -2.53
N TRP A 11 5.10 8.74 -3.37
CA TRP A 11 3.83 8.07 -3.13
C TRP A 11 3.67 6.84 -4.01
N TYR A 12 3.06 5.79 -3.46
CA TYR A 12 2.82 4.51 -4.12
C TYR A 12 1.32 4.19 -4.12
N HIS A 13 0.84 3.49 -5.15
CA HIS A 13 -0.50 2.91 -5.19
C HIS A 13 -0.42 1.38 -5.12
N GLY A 14 -1.48 0.75 -4.64
CA GLY A 14 -1.53 -0.71 -4.40
C GLY A 14 -1.85 -1.55 -5.63
N SER A 15 -1.21 -1.30 -6.78
CA SER A 15 -1.40 -2.13 -7.98
C SER A 15 -0.06 -2.32 -8.69
N ASP A 16 0.10 -3.48 -9.31
CA ASP A 16 1.23 -3.90 -10.15
C ASP A 16 1.24 -3.26 -11.55
N LYS A 17 0.23 -2.46 -11.90
CA LYS A 17 0.09 -1.81 -13.20
C LYS A 17 0.53 -0.36 -13.14
N VAL A 18 1.08 0.13 -14.25
CA VAL A 18 1.42 1.55 -14.40
C VAL A 18 0.16 2.33 -14.78
N PHE A 19 -0.19 3.33 -13.98
CA PHE A 19 -1.26 4.26 -14.26
C PHE A 19 -0.71 5.67 -14.50
N SER A 20 -1.23 6.34 -15.53
CA SER A 20 -1.00 7.79 -15.73
C SER A 20 -1.94 8.64 -14.88
N VAL A 21 -3.07 8.07 -14.45
CA VAL A 21 -4.10 8.74 -13.63
C VAL A 21 -4.61 7.76 -12.59
N VAL A 22 -4.63 8.19 -11.33
CA VAL A 22 -5.24 7.46 -10.21
C VAL A 22 -6.61 8.08 -9.95
N ARG A 23 -7.66 7.26 -9.88
CA ARG A 23 -9.02 7.76 -9.66
C ARG A 23 -9.20 8.26 -8.23
N GLU A 24 -10.04 9.27 -8.05
CA GLU A 24 -10.48 9.69 -6.71
C GLU A 24 -11.01 8.49 -5.91
N GLY A 25 -10.69 8.46 -4.61
CA GLY A 25 -11.01 7.34 -3.72
C GLY A 25 -10.03 6.16 -3.79
N SER A 26 -9.02 6.20 -4.67
CA SER A 26 -7.95 5.20 -4.64
C SER A 26 -7.03 5.42 -3.44
N THR A 27 -6.57 4.31 -2.85
CA THR A 27 -5.57 4.35 -1.77
C THR A 27 -4.17 4.62 -2.33
N ILE A 28 -3.55 5.70 -1.84
CA ILE A 28 -2.13 6.00 -2.04
C ILE A 28 -1.43 6.10 -0.68
N THR A 29 -0.17 5.69 -0.62
CA THR A 29 0.62 5.68 0.62
C THR A 29 2.09 5.91 0.32
N GLN A 30 2.82 6.55 1.23
CA GLN A 30 4.29 6.63 1.14
C GLN A 30 4.98 5.38 1.72
N TRP A 31 4.21 4.48 2.31
CA TRP A 31 4.70 3.21 2.83
C TRP A 31 4.72 2.15 1.73
N ARG A 32 5.91 1.92 1.17
CA ARG A 32 6.10 1.02 0.03
C ARG A 32 5.64 -0.41 0.30
N GLU A 33 6.02 -1.02 1.43
CA GLU A 33 5.66 -2.40 1.75
C GLU A 33 4.14 -2.59 1.87
N LEU A 34 3.42 -1.57 2.34
CA LEU A 34 1.97 -1.58 2.38
C LEU A 34 1.36 -1.52 0.97
N ALA A 35 1.91 -0.68 0.09
CA ALA A 35 1.48 -0.62 -1.31
C ALA A 35 1.73 -1.97 -2.03
N GLU A 36 2.89 -2.59 -1.81
CA GLU A 36 3.20 -3.93 -2.34
C GLU A 36 2.23 -4.98 -1.80
N ALA A 37 1.86 -4.94 -0.52
CA ALA A 37 0.87 -5.86 0.03
C ALA A 37 -0.52 -5.71 -0.62
N PHE A 38 -0.94 -4.48 -0.93
CA PHE A 38 -2.19 -4.23 -1.65
C PHE A 38 -2.13 -4.63 -3.14
N SER A 39 -0.96 -4.57 -3.79
CA SER A 39 -0.83 -4.97 -5.20
C SER A 39 -1.12 -6.45 -5.44
N HIS A 40 -0.97 -7.28 -4.42
CA HIS A 40 -1.36 -8.69 -4.43
C HIS A 40 -2.88 -8.91 -4.36
N GLN A 41 -3.68 -7.84 -4.35
CA GLN A 41 -5.14 -7.85 -4.29
C GLN A 41 -5.72 -8.72 -3.15
N PRO A 42 -5.26 -8.53 -1.89
CA PRO A 42 -5.77 -9.30 -0.78
C PRO A 42 -7.24 -8.97 -0.47
N THR A 43 -7.96 -9.95 0.06
CA THR A 43 -9.26 -9.69 0.71
C THR A 43 -9.09 -9.33 2.18
N VAL A 44 -7.99 -9.76 2.80
CA VAL A 44 -7.61 -9.47 4.19
C VAL A 44 -6.14 -9.08 4.26
N LEU A 45 -5.87 -7.98 4.96
CA LEU A 45 -4.53 -7.50 5.29
C LEU A 45 -4.50 -7.12 6.77
N SER A 46 -3.49 -7.58 7.49
CA SER A 46 -3.23 -7.23 8.89
C SER A 46 -1.87 -6.58 9.04
N TYR A 47 -1.76 -5.76 10.08
CA TYR A 47 -0.50 -5.17 10.51
C TYR A 47 -0.42 -5.25 12.03
N ASP A 48 0.68 -5.80 12.55
CA ASP A 48 0.88 -5.98 13.98
C ASP A 48 1.80 -4.89 14.59
N ASP A 49 1.93 -4.92 15.92
CA ASP A 49 2.76 -3.98 16.68
C ASP A 49 4.27 -4.22 16.48
N HIS A 50 4.66 -5.32 15.84
CA HIS A 50 6.05 -5.64 15.49
C HIS A 50 6.43 -5.14 14.10
N GLY A 51 5.51 -4.50 13.38
CA GLY A 51 5.78 -3.97 12.06
C GLY A 51 5.59 -4.97 10.92
N LYS A 52 5.01 -6.14 11.19
CA LYS A 52 4.79 -7.18 10.19
C LYS A 52 3.49 -6.94 9.45
N ILE A 53 3.55 -6.98 8.11
CA ILE A 53 2.37 -7.00 7.25
C ILE A 53 2.10 -8.45 6.84
N GLU A 54 0.87 -8.90 7.02
CA GLU A 54 0.40 -10.19 6.50
C GLU A 54 -0.84 -9.96 5.63
N HIS A 55 -0.96 -10.72 4.55
CA HIS A 55 -2.11 -10.63 3.66
C HIS A 55 -2.36 -11.96 2.96
N ASN A 56 -3.58 -12.16 2.46
CA ASN A 56 -3.97 -13.37 1.74
C ASN A 56 -4.04 -13.20 0.20
N GLY A 57 -3.53 -12.07 -0.32
CA GLY A 57 -3.37 -11.83 -1.75
C GLY A 57 -2.33 -12.71 -2.43
N THR A 58 -2.33 -12.73 -3.76
CA THR A 58 -1.41 -13.53 -4.60
C THR A 58 -0.44 -12.63 -5.38
N LYS A 59 0.82 -13.06 -5.47
CA LYS A 59 1.87 -12.39 -6.25
C LYS A 59 1.75 -12.65 -7.74
#